data_AF-A0A7G9YHS2-F1
#
_entry.id   AF-A0A7G9YHS2-F1
#
_cell.length_a   1.000
_cell.length_b   1.000
_cell.length_c   1.000
_cell.angle_alpha   90.00
_cell.angle_beta   90.00
_cell.angle_gamma   90.00
#
_symmetry.space_group_name_H-M   'P 1'
#
loop_
_entity.id
_entity.type
_entity.pdbx_description
1 polymer ?
#
loop_
_entity_poly.entity_id
_entity_poly.type
_entity_poly.pdbx_seq_one_letter_code
_entity_poly.pdbx_strand_id
1 'polypeptide(L)'
;MGQQERKPDDLKNPSEPIDVLHRVLLLWEKSKRDELVSLLRESGYGKGEVFYRVAQAVSETLPIENKEKKLLDGFLAGRERLREEVRKEDRQTRLFE
;
A
#
# COMPACT_ATOMS: atom_id res chain seq x y z
N MET A 1 -26.12 -26.71 15.12
CA MET A 1 -25.07 -27.61 14.61
C MET A 1 -25.30 -27.69 13.10
N GLY A 2 -24.53 -27.10 12.20
CA GLY A 2 -23.09 -26.85 12.17
C GLY A 2 -22.72 -27.02 10.70
N GLN A 3 -22.98 -26.01 9.88
CA GLN A 3 -22.60 -25.99 8.48
C GLN A 3 -22.00 -24.63 8.18
N GLN A 4 -20.70 -24.53 8.41
CA GLN A 4 -19.83 -23.58 7.73
C GLN A 4 -18.41 -24.12 7.88
N GLU A 5 -18.18 -25.29 7.28
CA GLU A 5 -16.86 -25.64 6.80
C GLU A 5 -16.55 -24.69 5.64
N ARG A 6 -16.17 -23.45 6.00
CA ARG A 6 -15.51 -22.53 5.09
C ARG A 6 -14.24 -23.23 4.67
N LYS A 7 -14.21 -23.77 3.45
CA LYS A 7 -12.99 -24.25 2.82
C LYS A 7 -11.98 -23.09 2.81
N PRO A 8 -10.80 -23.21 3.44
CA PRO A 8 -9.78 -22.17 3.44
C PRO A 8 -9.05 -22.05 2.08
N ASP A 9 -9.39 -22.87 1.09
CA ASP A 9 -8.62 -23.06 -0.14
C ASP A 9 -9.03 -22.18 -1.34
N ASP A 10 -10.00 -21.27 -1.18
CA ASP A 10 -10.45 -20.36 -2.26
C ASP A 10 -9.88 -18.93 -2.13
N LEU A 11 -8.87 -18.73 -1.30
CA LEU A 11 -8.06 -17.49 -1.29
C LEU A 11 -6.83 -17.65 -2.21
N LYS A 12 -6.98 -18.32 -3.34
CA LYS A 12 -6.00 -18.20 -4.43
C LYS A 12 -6.28 -16.89 -5.15
N ASN A 13 -5.50 -15.88 -4.75
CA ASN A 13 -5.41 -14.52 -5.27
C ASN A 13 -6.39 -13.51 -4.66
N PRO A 14 -6.02 -12.93 -3.51
CA PRO A 14 -6.42 -11.58 -3.20
C PRO A 14 -5.16 -10.71 -3.20
N SER A 15 -5.01 -9.83 -4.18
CA SER A 15 -4.12 -8.66 -4.02
C SER A 15 -4.75 -7.75 -2.96
N GLU A 16 -4.77 -8.21 -1.70
CA GLU A 16 -5.34 -7.44 -0.61
C GLU A 16 -4.53 -6.16 -0.48
N PRO A 17 -5.18 -5.01 -0.24
CA PRO A 17 -4.49 -3.75 -0.01
C PRO A 17 -3.45 -3.87 1.10
N ILE A 18 -3.61 -4.84 2.01
CA ILE A 18 -2.68 -5.18 3.10
C ILE A 18 -1.37 -5.78 2.58
N ASP A 19 -1.42 -6.65 1.58
CA ASP A 19 -0.23 -7.29 1.00
C ASP A 19 0.59 -6.27 0.21
N VAL A 20 -0.10 -5.43 -0.57
CA VAL A 20 0.54 -4.30 -1.25
C VAL A 20 1.07 -3.27 -0.26
N LEU A 21 0.36 -3.01 0.84
CA LEU A 21 0.84 -2.13 1.91
C LEU A 21 2.14 -2.66 2.52
N HIS A 22 2.22 -3.97 2.79
CA HIS A 22 3.45 -4.60 3.26
C HIS A 22 4.61 -4.40 2.27
N ARG A 23 4.37 -4.62 0.97
CA ARG A 23 5.38 -4.38 -0.07
C ARG A 23 5.81 -2.91 -0.16
N VAL A 24 4.85 -1.99 -0.09
CA VAL A 24 5.10 -0.54 -0.07
C VAL A 24 5.96 -0.17 1.13
N LEU A 25 5.68 -0.70 2.31
CA LEU A 25 6.48 -0.46 3.53
C LEU A 25 7.90 -1.03 3.42
N LEU A 26 8.06 -2.21 2.83
CA LEU A 26 9.38 -2.80 2.56
C LEU A 26 10.20 -1.95 1.59
N LEU A 27 9.59 -1.43 0.52
CA LEU A 27 10.24 -0.54 -0.43
C LEU A 27 10.56 0.82 0.22
N TRP A 28 9.65 1.32 1.07
CA TRP A 28 9.83 2.56 1.83
C TRP A 28 11.01 2.45 2.81
N GLU A 29 11.13 1.34 3.54
CA GLU A 29 12.27 1.08 4.43
C GLU A 29 13.59 1.07 3.65
N LYS A 30 13.58 0.51 2.43
CA LYS A 30 14.73 0.49 1.52
C LYS A 30 14.97 1.80 0.79
N SER A 31 14.20 2.85 1.08
CA SER A 31 14.25 4.16 0.42
C SER A 31 14.03 4.08 -1.11
N LYS A 32 13.39 3.01 -1.59
CA LYS A 32 13.12 2.76 -3.01
C LYS A 32 11.81 3.41 -3.43
N ARG A 33 11.82 4.73 -3.50
CA ARG A 33 10.63 5.52 -3.86
C ARG A 33 10.13 5.24 -5.28
N ASP A 34 11.04 5.05 -6.22
CA ASP A 34 10.73 4.81 -7.64
C ASP A 34 9.90 3.52 -7.83
N GLU A 35 10.40 2.38 -7.30
CA GLU A 35 9.66 1.11 -7.29
C GLU A 35 8.33 1.22 -6.54
N LEU A 36 8.28 1.99 -5.46
CA LEU A 36 7.06 2.19 -4.68
C LEU A 36 6.00 2.95 -5.48
N VAL A 37 6.41 4.00 -6.19
CA VAL A 37 5.53 4.80 -7.07
C VAL A 37 5.02 3.94 -8.23
N SER A 38 5.89 3.16 -8.88
CA SER A 38 5.47 2.20 -9.91
C SER A 38 4.49 1.18 -9.35
N LEU A 39 4.79 0.57 -8.19
CA LEU A 39 3.92 -0.42 -7.55
C LEU A 39 2.53 0.16 -7.24
N LEU A 40 2.46 1.37 -6.68
CA LEU A 40 1.20 2.05 -6.39
C LEU A 40 0.42 2.39 -7.66
N ARG A 41 1.11 2.74 -8.74
CA ARG A 41 0.52 3.00 -10.05
C ARG A 41 -0.03 1.72 -10.67
N GLU A 42 0.78 0.67 -10.78
CA GLU A 42 0.43 -0.63 -11.35
C GLU A 42 -0.69 -1.31 -10.57
N SER A 43 -0.66 -1.21 -9.24
CA SER A 43 -1.71 -1.76 -8.37
C SER A 43 -2.98 -0.89 -8.35
N GLY A 44 -2.97 0.31 -8.93
CA GLY A 44 -4.08 1.28 -8.89
C GLY A 44 -4.30 1.97 -7.52
N TYR A 45 -3.51 1.61 -6.50
CA TYR A 45 -3.64 2.14 -5.14
C TYR A 45 -3.12 3.56 -4.95
N GLY A 46 -2.29 4.08 -5.86
CA GLY A 46 -1.80 5.46 -5.78
C GLY A 46 -2.89 6.54 -5.94
N LYS A 47 -4.06 6.17 -6.49
CA LYS A 47 -5.25 7.03 -6.58
C LYS A 47 -6.35 6.65 -5.57
N GLY A 48 -6.29 5.43 -5.02
CA GLY A 48 -7.33 4.87 -4.17
C GLY A 48 -7.20 5.31 -2.71
N GLU A 49 -8.15 6.11 -2.22
CA GLU A 49 -8.23 6.50 -0.81
C GLU A 49 -8.38 5.31 0.15
N VAL A 50 -8.90 4.18 -0.35
CA VAL A 50 -9.06 2.94 0.42
C VAL A 50 -7.70 2.42 0.91
N PHE A 51 -6.67 2.49 0.08
CA PHE A 51 -5.33 2.03 0.45
C PHE A 51 -4.75 2.83 1.63
N TYR A 52 -4.84 4.16 1.56
CA TYR A 52 -4.37 5.03 2.63
C TYR A 52 -5.21 4.90 3.90
N ARG A 53 -6.53 4.63 3.78
CA ARG A 53 -7.38 4.30 4.93
C ARG A 53 -6.96 3.00 5.62
N VAL A 54 -6.61 1.97 4.85
CA VAL A 54 -6.08 0.71 5.40
C VAL A 54 -4.74 0.96 6.08
N ALA A 55 -3.83 1.70 5.45
CA ALA A 55 -2.55 2.08 6.07
C ALA A 55 -2.74 2.82 7.41
N GLN A 56 -3.69 3.75 7.46
CA GLN A 56 -4.02 4.47 8.68
C GLN A 56 -4.58 3.55 9.76
N ALA A 57 -5.58 2.71 9.42
CA ALA A 57 -6.16 1.76 10.36
C ALA A 57 -5.12 0.80 10.93
N VAL A 58 -4.21 0.29 10.08
CA VAL A 58 -3.11 -0.57 10.53
C VAL A 58 -2.18 0.19 11.49
N SER A 59 -1.82 1.43 11.19
CA SER A 59 -1.03 2.28 12.10
C SER A 59 -1.72 2.51 13.44
N GLU A 60 -3.05 2.71 13.44
CA GLU A 60 -3.85 2.89 14.65
C GLU A 60 -3.95 1.61 15.48
N THR A 61 -3.94 0.43 14.84
CA THR A 61 -3.93 -0.87 15.54
C THR A 61 -2.57 -1.26 16.12
N LEU A 62 -1.47 -0.65 15.66
CA LEU A 62 -0.11 -0.97 16.09
C LEU A 62 0.32 -0.15 17.33
N PRO A 63 1.06 -0.76 18.28
CA PRO A 63 1.57 -0.05 19.45
C PRO A 63 2.67 0.96 19.09
N ILE A 64 2.80 2.04 19.88
CA ILE A 64 3.71 3.18 19.60
C ILE A 64 5.18 2.79 19.48
N GLU A 65 5.57 1.73 20.18
CA GLU A 65 6.93 1.17 20.19
C GLU A 65 7.25 0.32 18.95
N ASN A 66 6.27 0.00 18.10
CA ASN A 66 6.46 -0.86 16.95
C ASN A 66 7.21 -0.16 15.81
N LYS A 67 8.21 -0.84 15.23
CA LYS A 67 8.98 -0.34 14.07
C LYS A 67 8.09 -0.11 12.85
N GLU A 68 7.14 -1.00 12.60
CA GLU A 68 6.14 -0.85 11.52
C GLU A 68 5.28 0.40 11.69
N LYS A 69 4.89 0.74 12.92
CA LYS A 69 4.12 1.97 13.16
C LYS A 69 4.92 3.19 12.74
N LYS A 70 6.20 3.28 13.10
CA LYS A 70 7.08 4.39 12.68
C LYS A 70 7.25 4.47 11.16
N LEU A 71 7.34 3.32 10.49
CA LEU A 71 7.41 3.27 9.02
C LEU A 71 6.10 3.74 8.39
N LEU A 72 4.96 3.26 8.90
CA LEU A 72 3.62 3.68 8.48
C LEU A 72 3.40 5.17 8.70
N ASP A 73 3.80 5.70 9.85
CA ASP A 73 3.67 7.11 10.19
C ASP A 73 4.49 7.97 9.21
N GLY A 74 5.74 7.57 8.93
CA GLY A 74 6.57 8.21 7.92
C GLY A 74 6.00 8.12 6.50
N PHE A 75 5.44 6.97 6.13
CA PHE A 75 4.76 6.76 4.85
C PHE A 75 3.50 7.64 4.73
N LEU A 76 2.67 7.67 5.77
CA LEU A 76 1.45 8.48 5.82
C LEU A 76 1.77 9.98 5.82
N ALA A 77 2.84 10.42 6.49
CA ALA A 77 3.33 11.79 6.40
C ALA A 77 3.83 12.13 4.97
N GLY A 78 4.39 11.15 4.27
CA GLY A 78 4.83 11.27 2.87
C GLY A 78 3.72 11.08 1.83
N ARG A 79 2.50 10.73 2.22
CA ARG A 79 1.43 10.30 1.30
C ARG A 79 1.07 11.33 0.23
N GLU A 80 1.09 12.61 0.60
CA GLU A 80 0.71 13.69 -0.31
C GLU A 80 1.74 13.86 -1.42
N ARG A 81 3.03 13.86 -1.06
CA ARG A 81 4.14 13.85 -2.03
C ARG A 81 4.06 12.61 -2.92
N LEU A 82 3.87 11.44 -2.33
CA LEU A 82 3.74 10.18 -3.06
C LEU A 82 2.61 10.21 -4.09
N ARG A 83 1.46 10.77 -3.71
CA ARG A 83 0.30 10.93 -4.62
C ARG A 83 0.62 11.85 -5.78
N GLU A 84 1.35 12.94 -5.53
CA GLU A 84 1.82 13.85 -6.57
C GLU A 84 2.81 13.17 -7.52
N GLU A 85 3.77 12.41 -6.99
CA GLU A 85 4.77 11.69 -7.77
C GLU A 85 4.11 10.62 -8.65
N VAL A 86 3.21 9.79 -8.09
CA VAL A 86 2.40 8.83 -8.87
C VAL A 86 1.63 9.52 -9.99
N ARG A 87 1.08 10.71 -9.73
CA ARG A 87 0.32 11.48 -10.73
C ARG A 87 1.21 12.06 -11.82
N LYS A 88 2.45 12.46 -11.49
CA LYS A 88 3.44 12.94 -12.46
C LYS A 88 3.95 11.80 -13.34
N GLU A 89 4.30 10.67 -12.73
CA GLU A 89 4.76 9.47 -13.41
C GLU A 89 3.70 8.95 -14.41
N ASP A 90 2.43 8.92 -13.99
CA ASP A 90 1.28 8.54 -14.84
C ASP A 90 1.14 9.43 -16.09
N ARG A 91 1.45 10.73 -15.98
CA ARG A 91 1.47 11.64 -17.14
C ARG A 91 2.70 11.41 -18.02
N GLN A 92 3.85 11.12 -17.42
CA GLN A 92 5.10 10.98 -18.16
C GLN A 92 5.10 9.71 -19.02
N THR A 93 4.61 8.56 -18.51
CA THR A 93 4.52 7.33 -19.32
C THR A 93 3.62 7.50 -20.56
N ARG A 94 2.52 8.28 -20.46
CA ARG A 94 1.59 8.53 -21.57
C ARG A 94 2.13 9.45 -22.67
N LEU A 95 3.25 10.14 -22.43
CA LEU A 95 3.88 11.04 -23.40
C LEU A 95 4.86 10.32 -24.33
N PHE A 96 5.18 9.04 -24.04
CA PHE A 96 6.13 8.23 -24.80
C PHE A 96 5.50 7.00 -25.47
N GLU A 97 4.16 6.89 -25.48
CA GLU A 97 3.38 5.98 -26.33
C GLU A 97 2.74 6.75 -27.50
#